data_AF-A0A5S3QPR0-F1
#
_entry.id   AF-A0A5S3QPR0-F1
#
_cell.length_a   1.000
_cell.length_b   1.000
_cell.length_c   1.000
_cell.angle_alpha   90.00
_cell.angle_beta   90.00
_cell.angle_gamma   90.00
#
_symmetry.space_group_name_H-M   'P 1'
#
loop_
_entity.id
_entity.type
_entity.pdbx_description
1 polymer ?
#
loop_
_entity_poly.entity_id
_entity_poly.type
_entity_poly.pdbx_seq_one_letter_code
_entity_poly.pdbx_strand_id
1 'polypeptide(L)' 'VLALMLGALGGALVVFSIVALDKAKSDEPVGAISVNGISGALGVMMVPLSYSDATFLGQAVGLITILGFVIIA' A
#
# COMPACT_ATOMS: atom_id res chain seq x y z
N VAL A 1 8.11 -18.20 -4.52
CA VAL A 1 7.44 -17.67 -5.74
C VAL A 1 6.42 -16.59 -5.38
N LEU A 2 5.44 -16.86 -4.50
CA LEU A 2 4.44 -15.85 -4.10
C LEU A 2 5.06 -14.51 -3.68
N ALA A 3 6.02 -14.51 -2.75
CA ALA A 3 6.70 -13.28 -2.31
C ALA A 3 7.34 -12.46 -3.46
N LEU A 4 7.90 -13.14 -4.48
CA LEU A 4 8.45 -12.47 -5.66
C LEU A 4 7.34 -11.80 -6.48
N MET A 5 6.18 -12.44 -6.63
CA MET A 5 5.05 -11.89 -7.35
C MET A 5 4.45 -10.68 -6.63
N LEU A 6 4.29 -10.76 -5.30
CA LEU A 6 3.79 -9.64 -4.50
C LEU A 6 4.79 -8.47 -4.50
N GLY A 7 6.09 -8.75 -4.42
CA GLY A 7 7.14 -7.75 -4.56
C GLY A 7 7.14 -7.08 -5.93
N ALA A 8 6.94 -7.84 -7.01
CA ALA A 8 6.81 -7.30 -8.36
C ALA A 8 5.55 -6.43 -8.51
N LEU A 9 4.42 -6.83 -7.91
CA LEU A 9 3.19 -6.03 -7.90
C LEU A 9 3.38 -4.71 -7.15
N GLY A 10 3.98 -4.73 -5.96
CA GLY A 10 4.30 -3.52 -5.20
C GLY A 10 5.29 -2.61 -5.94
N GLY A 11 6.34 -3.18 -6.51
CA GLY A 11 7.34 -2.46 -7.29
C GLY A 11 6.80 -1.89 -8.61
N ALA A 12 5.79 -2.51 -9.22
CA ALA A 12 5.10 -1.92 -10.36
C ALA A 12 4.15 -0.79 -9.91
N LEU A 13 3.36 -1.04 -8.87
CA LEU A 13 2.38 -0.08 -8.35
C LEU A 13 3.03 1.23 -7.89
N VAL A 14 4.19 1.17 -7.24
CA VAL A 14 4.90 2.37 -6.78
C VAL A 14 5.24 3.32 -7.93
N VAL A 15 5.62 2.80 -9.10
CA VAL A 15 5.96 3.61 -10.28
C VAL A 15 4.73 4.35 -10.79
N PHE A 16 3.58 3.66 -10.89
CA PHE A 16 2.32 4.29 -11.29
C PHE A 16 1.85 5.33 -10.27
N SER A 17 2.04 5.04 -8.98
CA SER A 17 1.71 5.95 -7.88
C SER A 17 2.51 7.25 -7.95
N ILE A 18 3.83 7.17 -8.16
CA ILE A 18 4.71 8.34 -8.30
C ILE A 18 4.22 9.21 -9.46
N VAL A 19 4.05 8.61 -10.66
CA VAL A 19 3.60 9.34 -11.85
C VAL A 19 2.23 9.99 -11.66
N ALA A 20 1.31 9.34 -10.93
CA ALA A 20 0.00 9.89 -10.63
C ALA A 20 0.07 11.09 -9.68
N LEU A 21 0.87 11.00 -8.61
CA LEU A 21 1.04 12.07 -7.63
C LEU A 21 1.80 13.27 -8.21
N ASP A 22 2.83 13.03 -9.02
CA ASP A 22 3.54 14.07 -9.77
C ASP A 22 2.58 14.86 -10.67
N LYS A 23 1.71 14.15 -11.41
CA LYS A 23 0.68 14.77 -12.24
C LYS A 23 -0.38 15.51 -11.42
N ALA A 24 -0.65 15.06 -10.20
CA ALA A 24 -1.49 15.77 -9.23
C ALA A 24 -0.77 16.96 -8.57
N LYS A 25 0.48 17.24 -8.93
CA LYS A 25 1.34 18.30 -8.36
C LYS A 25 1.60 18.11 -6.86
N SER A 26 1.54 16.87 -6.39
CA SER A 26 1.91 16.49 -5.02
C SER A 26 3.35 15.98 -5.05
N ASP A 27 4.30 16.90 -4.94
CA ASP A 27 5.73 16.59 -4.93
C ASP A 27 6.19 16.29 -3.50
N GLU A 28 6.53 15.03 -3.24
CA GLU A 28 7.07 14.60 -1.96
C GLU A 28 8.56 14.33 -2.05
N PRO A 29 9.37 14.78 -1.07
CA PRO A 29 10.83 14.76 -1.17
C PRO A 29 11.44 13.37 -1.39
N VAL A 30 10.72 12.31 -1.00
CA VAL A 30 11.18 10.91 -1.11
C VAL A 30 10.11 9.96 -1.64
N GLY A 31 8.93 10.46 -2.05
CA GLY A 31 7.80 9.62 -2.49
C GLY A 31 7.23 8.71 -1.38
N ALA A 32 7.16 9.21 -0.15
CA ALA A 32 6.78 8.42 1.03
C ALA A 32 5.35 7.84 0.91
N ILE A 33 4.39 8.61 0.38
CA ILE A 33 3.03 8.14 0.13
C ILE A 33 3.03 7.01 -0.89
N SER A 34 3.83 7.07 -1.95
CA SER A 34 3.86 6.02 -2.98
C SER A 34 4.43 4.70 -2.43
N VAL A 35 5.59 4.77 -1.79
CA VAL A 35 6.29 3.57 -1.29
C VAL A 35 5.59 2.99 -0.07
N ASN A 36 5.36 3.79 0.97
CA ASN A 36 4.86 3.30 2.25
C ASN A 36 3.33 3.31 2.31
N GLY A 37 2.69 4.35 1.77
CA GLY A 37 1.24 4.46 1.76
C GLY A 37 0.60 3.47 0.79
N ILE A 38 0.78 3.70 -0.52
CA ILE A 38 0.09 2.95 -1.58
C ILE A 38 0.61 1.51 -1.70
N SER A 39 1.94 1.32 -1.78
CA SER A 39 2.49 -0.04 -1.88
C SER A 39 2.39 -0.80 -0.57
N GLY A 40 2.45 -0.12 0.57
CA GLY A 40 2.18 -0.72 1.89
C GLY A 40 0.71 -1.15 2.04
N ALA A 41 -0.25 -0.34 1.59
CA ALA A 41 -1.67 -0.70 1.58
C ALA A 41 -1.94 -1.95 0.74
N LEU A 42 -1.31 -2.06 -0.43
CA LEU A 42 -1.34 -3.28 -1.25
C LEU A 42 -0.81 -4.48 -0.45
N GLY A 43 0.35 -4.33 0.20
CA GLY A 43 0.96 -5.37 1.03
C GLY A 43 0.05 -5.87 2.14
N VAL A 44 -0.56 -4.95 2.90
CA VAL A 44 -1.54 -5.28 3.96
C VAL A 44 -2.71 -6.07 3.40
N MET A 45 -3.28 -5.64 2.27
CA MET A 45 -4.40 -6.33 1.64
C MET A 45 -4.03 -7.72 1.09
N MET A 46 -2.75 -7.98 0.80
CA MET A 46 -2.27 -9.25 0.27
C MET A 46 -1.86 -10.26 1.35
N VAL A 47 -1.79 -9.89 2.63
CA VAL A 47 -1.44 -10.79 3.75
C VAL A 47 -2.23 -12.11 3.75
N PRO A 48 -3.56 -12.14 3.48
CA PRO A 48 -4.34 -13.39 3.46
C PRO A 48 -3.89 -14.40 2.40
N LEU A 49 -3.09 -13.97 1.40
CA LEU A 49 -2.56 -14.86 0.37
C LEU A 49 -1.39 -15.73 0.88
N SER A 50 -0.74 -15.32 1.96
CA SER A 50 0.43 -16.01 2.55
C SER A 50 0.21 -16.48 3.98
N TYR A 51 -0.89 -16.09 4.63
CA TYR A 51 -1.18 -16.43 6.02
C TYR A 51 -2.66 -16.74 6.21
N SER A 52 -2.97 -17.99 6.52
CA SER A 52 -4.34 -18.53 6.55
C SER A 52 -5.25 -17.92 7.61
N ASP A 53 -4.67 -17.42 8.71
CA ASP A 53 -5.47 -16.88 9.81
C ASP A 53 -5.84 -15.41 9.57
N ALA A 54 -5.24 -14.76 8.56
CA ALA A 54 -5.61 -13.42 8.14
C ALA A 54 -6.85 -13.44 7.23
N THR A 55 -7.74 -12.46 7.44
CA THR A 55 -8.90 -12.25 6.58
C THR A 55 -8.77 -10.92 5.84
N PHE A 56 -9.27 -10.84 4.60
CA PHE A 56 -9.27 -9.59 3.85
C PHE A 56 -10.02 -8.47 4.59
N LEU A 57 -11.13 -8.80 5.26
CA LEU A 57 -11.88 -7.83 6.05
C LEU A 57 -11.07 -7.31 7.24
N GLY A 58 -10.37 -8.19 7.97
CA GLY A 58 -9.49 -7.78 9.07
C GLY A 58 -8.36 -6.85 8.62
N GLN A 59 -7.74 -7.17 7.47
CA GLN A 59 -6.70 -6.30 6.88
C GLN A 59 -7.26 -4.95 6.43
N ALA A 60 -8.45 -4.94 5.81
CA ALA A 60 -9.12 -3.71 5.40
C ALA A 60 -9.47 -2.82 6.59
N VAL A 61 -10.02 -3.40 7.68
CA VAL A 61 -10.32 -2.66 8.92
C VAL A 61 -9.04 -2.08 9.52
N GLY A 62 -7.95 -2.85 9.61
CA GLY A 62 -6.66 -2.35 10.09
C GLY A 62 -6.11 -1.21 9.22
N LEU A 63 -6.15 -1.37 7.90
CA LEU A 63 -5.71 -0.34 6.95
C LEU A 63 -6.52 0.96 7.10
N ILE A 64 -7.85 0.87 7.14
CA ILE A 64 -8.73 2.02 7.34
C ILE A 64 -8.47 2.68 8.71
N THR A 65 -8.20 1.89 9.75
CA THR A 65 -7.88 2.41 11.08
C THR A 65 -6.58 3.21 11.06
N ILE A 66 -5.53 2.71 10.40
CA ILE A 66 -4.25 3.42 10.22
C ILE A 66 -4.46 4.73 9.45
N LEU A 67 -5.18 4.66 8.32
CA LEU A 67 -5.44 5.85 7.50
C LEU A 67 -6.31 6.88 8.22
N GLY A 68 -7.35 6.42 8.93
CA GLY A 68 -8.20 7.29 9.73
C GLY A 68 -7.41 8.00 10.84
N PHE A 69 -6.53 7.28 11.54
CA PHE A 69 -5.66 7.89 12.54
C PHE A 69 -4.70 8.91 11.93
N VAL A 70 -3.99 8.56 10.85
CA VAL A 70 -2.95 9.43 10.28
C VAL A 70 -3.50 10.65 9.55
N ILE A 71 -4.70 10.56 8.95
CA ILE A 71 -5.28 11.64 8.13
C ILE A 71 -6.21 12.54 8.94
N ILE A 72 -6.93 12.02 9.94
CA ILE A 72 -8.02 12.73 10.62
C ILE A 72 -7.65 13.20 12.03
N ALA A 73 -6.93 12.37 12.80
CA ALA A 73 -6.58 12.67 14.20
C ALA A 73 -5.35 13.58 14.28
#